data_AF-A0A402TSM8-F1
#
_entry.id   AF-A0A402TSM8-F1
#
_cell.length_a   1.000
_cell.length_b   1.000
_cell.length_c   1.000
_cell.angle_alpha   90.00
_cell.angle_beta   90.00
_cell.angle_gamma   90.00
#
_symmetry.space_group_name_H-M   'P 1'
#
loop_
_entity.id
_entity.type
_entity.pdbx_description
1 polymer ?
#
loop_
_entity_poly.entity_id
_entity_poly.type
_entity_poly.pdbx_seq_one_letter_code
_entity_poly.pdbx_strand_id
1 'polypeptide(L)'
;MAFVGIPVGHLPQPDNFNLEQFEYQVTQADTESAARMLLFMLTQLDGQWGPQFSAYAPGVADIGLNRQLCTRIAGAVTTLFSRQDFTVSDGGYVQLMDLHRWLALIFAVSLYRHADHIIRNINAAGGGVVDPLTLNSHNLRLFCLCYFPDSQIALQPDVLWQYDRRTVARLFLALISGRTLPTSAAHGKREQLLAWLPDRLAELDSLDFLPTAVLHDVYMHCSYADLTEKHRIKRSLNDLIRRSLLAGDFKDIAVGDNRGQTATDAPEVQGPPKKPVMLVVLEWFTSQHSVYRTHSRALAALRGRFTVHAVGLTSAVDTVSRQVFDVFHEVDTASALQEAWAIAGKLRPDVVL
;
A
#
# COMPACT_ATOMS: atom_id res chain seq x y z
N MET A 1 -5.63 -5.88 16.21
CA MET A 1 -4.24 -5.74 16.72
C MET A 1 -4.32 -5.21 18.14
N ALA A 2 -3.81 -5.96 19.11
CA ALA A 2 -3.61 -5.45 20.47
C ALA A 2 -2.20 -4.84 20.52
N PHE A 3 -2.04 -3.59 20.95
CA PHE A 3 -0.72 -2.98 21.14
C PHE A 3 -0.23 -3.42 22.52
N VAL A 4 0.56 -4.49 22.57
CA VAL A 4 1.18 -4.93 23.81
C VAL A 4 2.57 -4.31 23.85
N GLY A 5 2.70 -3.14 24.47
CA GLY A 5 4.01 -2.57 24.80
C GLY A 5 4.61 -3.36 25.97
N ILE A 6 5.88 -3.75 25.86
CA ILE A 6 6.59 -4.36 26.99
C ILE A 6 7.10 -3.21 27.90
N PRO A 7 6.91 -3.26 29.22
CA PRO A 7 7.58 -2.34 30.13
C PRO A 7 9.07 -2.69 30.15
N VAL A 8 9.91 -1.90 29.49
CA VAL A 8 11.37 -2.10 29.50
C VAL A 8 12.02 -0.97 30.32
N GLY A 9 12.92 -1.35 31.24
CA GLY A 9 13.79 -0.41 31.94
C GLY A 9 14.67 0.35 30.96
N HIS A 10 14.98 1.61 31.29
CA HIS A 10 15.73 2.59 30.50
C HIS A 10 17.09 2.09 29.96
N LEU A 11 17.09 1.41 28.81
CA LEU A 11 18.24 1.32 27.93
C LEU A 11 17.76 1.43 26.47
N PRO A 12 17.92 2.60 25.83
CA PRO A 12 17.62 2.75 24.41
C PRO A 12 18.62 1.91 23.61
N GLN A 13 18.15 0.85 22.96
CA GLN A 13 18.86 0.27 21.82
C GLN A 13 18.53 1.10 20.56
N PRO A 14 19.49 1.34 19.66
CA PRO A 14 19.29 2.16 18.47
C PRO A 14 18.18 1.63 17.53
N ASP A 15 17.82 0.36 17.65
CA ASP A 15 16.80 -0.31 16.84
C ASP A 15 15.40 -0.32 17.47
N ASN A 16 15.17 0.42 18.56
CA ASN A 16 13.89 0.46 19.27
C ASN A 16 13.29 1.87 19.28
N PHE A 17 11.98 1.97 19.00
CA PHE A 17 11.23 3.20 19.20
C PHE A 17 10.98 3.40 20.69
N ASN A 18 11.30 4.58 21.19
CA ASN A 18 10.98 5.00 22.54
C ASN A 18 10.08 6.25 22.52
N LEU A 19 8.90 6.15 23.13
CA LEU A 19 7.90 7.21 23.08
C LEU A 19 8.35 8.47 23.81
N GLU A 20 8.99 8.35 24.98
CA GLU A 20 9.48 9.50 25.75
C GLU A 20 10.55 10.27 24.97
N GLN A 21 11.44 9.56 24.29
CA GLN A 21 12.46 10.14 23.44
C GLN A 21 11.85 10.88 22.25
N PHE A 22 10.84 10.30 21.59
CA PHE A 22 10.13 10.97 20.51
C PHE A 22 9.40 12.23 20.99
N GLU A 23 8.69 12.14 22.12
CA GLU A 23 8.03 13.29 22.77
C GLU A 23 9.02 14.40 23.13
N TYR A 24 10.24 14.05 23.57
CA TYR A 24 11.31 15.02 23.80
C TYR A 24 11.80 15.63 22.49
N GLN A 25 12.10 14.81 21.47
CA GLN A 25 12.66 15.27 20.19
C GLN A 25 11.76 16.27 19.47
N VAL A 26 10.43 16.10 19.48
CA VAL A 26 9.51 17.05 18.82
C VAL A 26 9.53 18.45 19.43
N THR A 27 10.04 18.61 20.65
CA THR A 27 10.20 19.92 21.33
C THR A 27 11.52 20.62 20.99
N GLN A 28 12.47 19.91 20.39
CA GLN A 28 13.80 20.43 20.08
C GLN A 28 13.80 21.23 18.76
N ALA A 29 14.89 21.96 18.50
CA ALA A 29 15.07 22.70 17.25
C ALA A 29 15.31 21.77 16.05
N ASP A 30 15.92 20.60 16.28
CA ASP A 30 16.17 19.60 15.24
C ASP A 30 14.89 18.80 14.94
N THR A 31 14.11 19.28 13.97
CA THR A 31 12.89 18.61 13.53
C THR A 31 13.14 17.37 12.67
N GLU A 32 14.31 17.24 12.06
CA GLU A 32 14.66 16.11 11.19
C GLU A 32 14.83 14.83 12.01
N SER A 33 15.50 14.90 13.16
CA SER A 33 15.60 13.77 14.08
C SER A 33 14.23 13.26 14.53
N ALA A 34 13.30 14.18 14.84
CA ALA A 34 11.94 13.83 15.21
C ALA A 34 11.16 13.19 14.04
N ALA A 35 11.30 13.74 12.82
CA ALA A 35 10.65 13.20 11.63
C ALA A 35 11.16 11.79 11.28
N ARG A 36 12.46 11.52 11.43
CA ARG A 36 13.04 10.19 11.25
C ARG A 36 12.52 9.19 12.29
N MET A 37 12.39 9.61 13.54
CA MET A 37 11.82 8.78 14.60
C MET A 37 10.35 8.45 14.34
N LEU A 38 9.57 9.41 13.83
CA LEU A 38 8.19 9.18 13.36
C LEU A 38 8.15 8.16 12.21
N LEU A 39 8.98 8.35 11.18
CA LEU A 39 9.05 7.43 10.03
C LEU A 39 9.44 6.01 10.47
N PHE A 40 10.42 5.88 11.36
CA PHE A 40 10.84 4.60 11.93
C PHE A 40 9.66 3.90 12.62
N MET A 41 8.94 4.59 13.50
CA MET A 41 7.77 4.05 14.20
C MET A 41 6.65 3.60 13.26
N LEU A 42 6.34 4.40 12.25
CA LEU A 42 5.31 4.07 11.26
C LEU A 42 5.73 2.84 10.41
N THR A 43 7.02 2.69 10.10
CA THR A 43 7.55 1.52 9.41
C THR A 43 7.43 0.26 10.27
N GLN A 44 7.67 0.38 11.58
CA GLN A 44 7.47 -0.71 12.53
C GLN A 44 5.99 -1.13 12.64
N LEU A 45 5.05 -0.18 12.55
CA LEU A 45 3.61 -0.49 12.49
C LEU A 45 3.22 -1.28 11.25
N ASP A 46 3.88 -1.02 10.11
CA ASP A 46 3.60 -1.70 8.86
C ASP A 46 4.05 -3.17 8.85
N GLY A 47 5.08 -3.48 9.65
CA GLY A 47 5.63 -4.82 9.84
C GLY A 47 5.11 -5.55 11.09
N GLN A 48 6.05 -6.08 11.88
CA GLN A 48 5.75 -6.81 13.12
C GLN A 48 5.82 -5.88 14.34
N TRP A 49 4.66 -5.36 14.77
CA TRP A 49 4.54 -4.57 15.99
C TRP A 49 4.84 -5.41 17.25
N GLY A 50 5.68 -4.90 18.17
CA GLY A 50 5.83 -5.48 19.51
C GLY A 50 7.22 -5.33 20.14
N PRO A 51 8.24 -6.08 19.70
CA PRO A 51 9.52 -6.15 20.42
C PRO A 51 10.35 -4.87 20.34
N GLN A 52 10.09 -4.00 19.35
CA GLN A 52 10.86 -2.79 19.07
C GLN A 52 10.14 -1.49 19.51
N PHE A 53 9.14 -1.60 20.38
CA PHE A 53 8.41 -0.44 20.94
C PHE A 53 8.54 -0.38 22.46
N SER A 54 8.86 0.79 22.99
CA SER A 54 8.91 1.06 24.43
C SER A 54 8.19 2.36 24.77
N ALA A 55 7.44 2.33 25.87
CA ALA A 55 6.80 3.50 26.45
C ALA A 55 6.57 3.27 27.95
N TYR A 56 6.74 4.32 28.74
CA TYR A 56 6.38 4.36 30.15
C TYR A 56 4.92 4.75 30.32
N ALA A 57 4.09 3.81 30.78
CA ALA A 57 2.65 4.01 30.99
C ALA A 57 2.21 3.40 32.35
N PRO A 58 2.65 3.95 33.49
CA PRO A 58 2.33 3.39 34.79
C PRO A 58 0.83 3.53 35.10
N GLY A 59 0.25 2.51 35.72
CA GLY A 59 -1.13 2.56 36.24
C GLY A 59 -2.23 2.50 35.19
N VAL A 60 -1.91 2.23 33.92
CA VAL A 60 -2.91 2.08 32.85
C VAL A 60 -3.21 0.62 32.58
N ALA A 61 -4.49 0.26 32.69
CA ALA A 61 -4.95 -1.08 32.37
C ALA A 61 -4.85 -1.36 30.85
N ASP A 62 -4.63 -2.62 30.50
CA ASP A 62 -4.41 -3.07 29.12
C ASP A 62 -5.49 -2.61 28.13
N ILE A 63 -6.75 -2.56 28.56
CA ILE A 63 -7.89 -2.13 27.72
C ILE A 63 -7.77 -0.65 27.29
N GLY A 64 -7.13 0.19 28.10
CA GLY A 64 -6.94 1.62 27.84
C GLY A 64 -5.58 1.97 27.21
N LEU A 65 -4.63 1.04 27.24
CA LEU A 65 -3.23 1.29 26.89
C LEU A 65 -3.08 1.83 25.47
N ASN A 66 -3.70 1.19 24.46
CA ASN A 66 -3.59 1.61 23.06
C ASN A 66 -4.07 3.06 22.85
N ARG A 67 -5.19 3.44 23.49
CA ARG A 67 -5.76 4.78 23.39
C ARG A 67 -4.82 5.80 24.03
N GLN A 68 -4.24 5.48 25.18
CA GLN A 68 -3.27 6.37 25.83
C GLN A 68 -2.01 6.55 24.97
N LEU A 69 -1.42 5.46 24.49
CA LEU A 69 -0.22 5.50 23.64
C LEU A 69 -0.49 6.26 22.35
N CYS A 70 -1.59 5.97 21.65
CA CYS A 70 -1.96 6.70 20.43
C CYS A 70 -2.23 8.19 20.70
N THR A 71 -2.79 8.54 21.86
CA THR A 71 -3.01 9.95 22.23
C THR A 71 -1.71 10.70 22.47
N ARG A 72 -0.74 10.06 23.12
CA ARG A 72 0.61 10.60 23.31
C ARG A 72 1.34 10.78 21.98
N ILE A 73 1.34 9.76 21.13
CA ILE A 73 1.94 9.82 19.80
C ILE A 73 1.26 10.91 18.94
N ALA A 74 -0.08 10.96 18.91
CA ALA A 74 -0.82 12.00 18.19
C ALA A 74 -0.52 13.40 18.73
N GLY A 75 -0.30 13.55 20.04
CA GLY A 75 0.17 14.79 20.66
C GLY A 75 1.56 15.20 20.15
N ALA A 76 2.53 14.28 20.14
CA ALA A 76 3.87 14.55 19.63
C ALA A 76 3.86 14.89 18.12
N VAL A 77 3.09 14.17 17.31
CA VAL A 77 2.88 14.50 15.88
C VAL A 77 2.23 15.87 15.72
N THR A 78 1.22 16.19 16.54
CA THR A 78 0.58 17.52 16.55
C THR A 78 1.60 18.61 16.83
N THR A 79 2.47 18.42 17.82
CA THR A 79 3.57 19.34 18.13
C THR A 79 4.49 19.51 16.93
N LEU A 80 4.99 18.42 16.34
CA LEU A 80 5.94 18.46 15.21
C LEU A 80 5.34 19.13 13.97
N PHE A 81 4.15 18.70 13.55
CA PHE A 81 3.54 19.14 12.29
C PHE A 81 2.91 20.52 12.37
N SER A 82 2.68 21.06 13.58
CA SER A 82 2.18 22.43 13.76
C SER A 82 3.30 23.48 13.85
N ARG A 83 4.58 23.07 13.78
CA ARG A 83 5.69 24.03 13.84
C ARG A 83 5.82 24.79 12.52
N GLN A 84 6.10 26.08 12.61
CA GLN A 84 6.29 26.94 11.43
C GLN A 84 7.59 26.65 10.67
N ASP A 85 8.60 26.09 11.34
CA ASP A 85 9.89 25.74 10.74
C ASP A 85 9.93 24.30 10.21
N PHE A 86 8.87 23.51 10.42
CA PHE A 86 8.82 22.13 9.94
C PHE A 86 8.41 22.07 8.47
N THR A 87 9.23 21.39 7.67
CA THR A 87 8.94 21.12 6.26
C THR A 87 9.20 19.65 5.94
N VAL A 88 8.50 19.15 4.93
CA VAL A 88 8.65 17.76 4.48
C VAL A 88 9.29 17.76 3.10
N SER A 89 10.46 17.11 3.02
CA SER A 89 11.17 16.87 1.76
C SER A 89 10.34 15.98 0.82
N ASP A 90 10.66 15.99 -0.47
CA ASP A 90 9.95 15.18 -1.47
C ASP A 90 10.03 13.68 -1.11
N GLY A 91 11.24 13.19 -0.78
CA GLY A 91 11.45 11.81 -0.36
C GLY A 91 10.73 11.46 0.95
N GLY A 92 10.75 12.35 1.94
CA GLY A 92 10.04 12.15 3.20
C GLY A 92 8.52 12.11 3.01
N TYR A 93 7.98 12.95 2.11
CA TYR A 93 6.56 12.96 1.78
C TYR A 93 6.14 11.63 1.13
N VAL A 94 6.93 11.12 0.18
CA VAL A 94 6.72 9.81 -0.46
C VAL A 94 6.62 8.72 0.60
N GLN A 95 7.65 8.61 1.47
CA GLN A 95 7.73 7.58 2.50
C GLN A 95 6.58 7.66 3.52
N LEU A 96 6.26 8.87 4.01
CA LEU A 96 5.19 9.04 4.99
C LEU A 96 3.80 8.77 4.39
N MET A 97 3.60 9.08 3.10
CA MET A 97 2.32 8.79 2.43
C MET A 97 2.08 7.30 2.23
N ASP A 98 3.13 6.49 2.02
CA ASP A 98 2.99 5.03 1.97
C ASP A 98 2.53 4.46 3.32
N LEU A 99 2.85 5.18 4.40
CA LEU A 99 2.49 4.84 5.78
C LEU A 99 1.30 5.66 6.31
N HIS A 100 0.63 6.45 5.46
CA HIS A 100 -0.45 7.37 5.85
C HIS A 100 -1.57 6.68 6.63
N ARG A 101 -1.87 5.41 6.29
CA ARG A 101 -2.88 4.60 6.99
C ARG A 101 -2.60 4.43 8.48
N TRP A 102 -1.32 4.32 8.86
CA TRP A 102 -0.91 4.15 10.25
C TRP A 102 -1.02 5.46 11.02
N LEU A 103 -0.66 6.56 10.38
CA LEU A 103 -0.88 7.89 10.94
C LEU A 103 -2.38 8.13 11.17
N ALA A 104 -3.23 7.84 10.19
CA ALA A 104 -4.68 7.93 10.33
C ALA A 104 -5.21 7.06 11.48
N LEU A 105 -4.72 5.81 11.62
CA LEU A 105 -5.14 4.91 12.69
C LEU A 105 -4.74 5.41 14.08
N ILE A 106 -3.53 5.95 14.23
CA ILE A 106 -3.07 6.58 15.49
C ILE A 106 -4.07 7.67 15.91
N PHE A 107 -4.43 8.57 15.00
CA PHE A 107 -5.38 9.63 15.32
C PHE A 107 -6.79 9.08 15.59
N ALA A 108 -7.28 8.13 14.81
CA ALA A 108 -8.61 7.53 15.00
C ALA A 108 -8.79 6.85 16.37
N VAL A 109 -7.73 6.17 16.84
CA VAL A 109 -7.70 5.52 18.17
C VAL A 109 -7.49 6.51 19.30
N SER A 110 -6.75 7.60 19.05
CA SER A 110 -6.50 8.65 20.04
C SER A 110 -7.75 9.43 20.43
N LEU A 111 -7.61 10.31 21.44
CA LEU A 111 -8.64 11.30 21.77
C LEU A 111 -8.78 12.43 20.73
N TYR A 112 -7.84 12.59 19.78
CA TYR A 112 -7.93 13.59 18.72
C TYR A 112 -8.89 13.21 17.59
N ARG A 113 -9.06 11.91 17.31
CA ARG A 113 -9.88 11.32 16.22
C ARG A 113 -9.39 11.58 14.79
N HIS A 114 -8.91 12.78 14.50
CA HIS A 114 -8.38 13.20 13.20
C HIS A 114 -7.35 14.34 13.39
N ALA A 115 -6.68 14.78 12.32
CA ALA A 115 -5.67 15.85 12.37
C ALA A 115 -6.14 17.20 11.80
N ASP A 116 -7.45 17.45 11.71
CA ASP A 116 -7.99 18.73 11.23
C ASP A 116 -7.46 19.95 12.01
N HIS A 117 -7.17 19.80 13.31
CA HIS A 117 -6.56 20.88 14.10
C HIS A 117 -5.15 21.22 13.62
N ILE A 118 -4.37 20.24 13.15
CA ILE A 118 -3.06 20.48 12.55
C ILE A 118 -3.22 21.25 11.25
N ILE A 119 -4.17 20.82 10.39
CA ILE A 119 -4.47 21.50 9.11
C ILE A 119 -4.82 22.98 9.34
N ARG A 120 -5.60 23.28 10.38
CA ARG A 120 -5.94 24.66 10.75
C ARG A 120 -4.75 25.45 11.29
N ASN A 121 -3.81 24.80 11.99
CA ASN A 121 -2.59 25.46 12.49
C ASN A 121 -1.65 25.87 11.35
N ILE A 122 -1.56 25.06 10.29
CA ILE A 122 -0.70 25.31 9.12
C ILE A 122 -1.40 26.12 8.01
N ASN A 123 -2.61 26.61 8.25
CA ASN A 123 -3.39 27.34 7.27
C ASN A 123 -2.64 28.62 6.84
N ALA A 124 -2.50 28.84 5.52
CA ALA A 124 -1.80 30.01 4.99
C ALA A 124 -2.57 31.33 5.25
N ALA A 125 -3.87 31.26 5.58
CA ALA A 125 -4.64 32.40 6.05
C ALA A 125 -4.32 32.81 7.50
N GLY A 126 -3.52 32.02 8.21
CA GLY A 126 -3.16 32.22 9.61
C GLY A 126 -3.49 31.01 10.47
N GLY A 127 -2.64 30.71 11.46
CA GLY A 127 -2.83 29.58 12.35
C GLY A 127 -4.13 29.69 13.17
N GLY A 128 -4.90 28.61 13.20
CA GLY A 128 -6.19 28.53 13.89
C GLY A 128 -7.38 29.08 13.09
N VAL A 129 -7.15 29.64 11.90
CA VAL A 129 -8.22 30.07 11.00
C VAL A 129 -8.91 28.83 10.43
N VAL A 130 -10.23 28.73 10.66
CA VAL A 130 -11.06 27.59 10.24
C VAL A 130 -11.55 27.76 8.80
N ASP A 131 -11.91 28.98 8.41
CA ASP A 131 -12.41 29.33 7.07
C ASP A 131 -12.00 30.78 6.75
N PRO A 132 -11.44 31.06 5.55
CA PRO A 132 -11.11 30.10 4.50
C PRO A 132 -9.92 29.20 4.87
N LEU A 133 -9.95 27.95 4.40
CA LEU A 133 -8.75 27.10 4.37
C LEU A 133 -7.92 27.44 3.14
N THR A 134 -6.75 28.03 3.35
CA THR A 134 -5.85 28.44 2.27
C THR A 134 -4.62 27.53 2.23
N LEU A 135 -4.45 26.87 1.08
CA LEU A 135 -3.29 26.03 0.80
C LEU A 135 -2.29 26.78 -0.08
N ASN A 136 -1.01 26.51 0.14
CA ASN A 136 0.09 26.95 -0.70
C ASN A 136 1.12 25.80 -0.85
N SER A 137 2.20 26.05 -1.59
CA SER A 137 3.22 25.03 -1.85
C SER A 137 3.94 24.57 -0.58
N HIS A 138 3.98 25.42 0.45
CA HIS A 138 4.64 25.14 1.73
C HIS A 138 3.80 24.21 2.61
N ASN A 139 2.47 24.39 2.67
CA ASN A 139 1.60 23.62 3.56
C ASN A 139 0.88 22.43 2.91
N LEU A 140 0.86 22.32 1.57
CA LEU A 140 0.10 21.28 0.87
C LEU A 140 0.49 19.86 1.30
N ARG A 141 1.78 19.58 1.46
CA ARG A 141 2.25 18.23 1.83
C ARG A 141 1.81 17.83 3.23
N LEU A 142 1.92 18.76 4.18
CA LEU A 142 1.43 18.55 5.54
C LEU A 142 -0.09 18.46 5.57
N PHE A 143 -0.80 19.25 4.77
CA PHE A 143 -2.23 19.09 4.57
C PHE A 143 -2.56 17.65 4.13
N CYS A 144 -1.91 17.14 3.09
CA CYS A 144 -2.11 15.77 2.63
C CYS A 144 -1.76 14.72 3.70
N LEU A 145 -0.68 14.91 4.45
CA LEU A 145 -0.29 14.00 5.54
C LEU A 145 -1.26 14.03 6.73
N CYS A 146 -2.03 15.09 6.91
CA CYS A 146 -3.01 15.23 8.00
C CYS A 146 -4.45 14.99 7.56
N TYR A 147 -4.71 14.88 6.26
CA TYR A 147 -6.06 14.70 5.73
C TYR A 147 -6.46 13.22 5.80
N PHE A 148 -6.99 12.81 6.95
CA PHE A 148 -7.37 11.43 7.22
C PHE A 148 -8.79 11.08 6.75
N PRO A 149 -9.14 9.79 6.63
CA PRO A 149 -10.49 9.37 6.23
C PRO A 149 -11.61 9.97 7.10
N ASP A 150 -11.36 10.17 8.40
CA ASP A 150 -12.33 10.76 9.34
C ASP A 150 -12.27 12.30 9.44
N SER A 151 -11.46 12.97 8.61
CA SER A 151 -11.42 14.43 8.54
C SER A 151 -12.82 15.01 8.33
N GLN A 152 -13.13 16.10 9.03
CA GLN A 152 -14.39 16.84 8.90
C GLN A 152 -14.26 18.02 7.94
N ILE A 153 -13.04 18.32 7.46
CA ILE A 153 -12.82 19.27 6.39
C ILE A 153 -13.38 18.67 5.09
N ALA A 154 -14.30 19.40 4.44
CA ALA A 154 -14.94 18.96 3.21
C ALA A 154 -13.89 18.68 2.12
N LEU A 155 -13.97 17.49 1.52
CA LEU A 155 -13.10 17.12 0.40
C LEU A 155 -13.53 17.88 -0.85
N GLN A 156 -12.61 18.62 -1.45
CA GLN A 156 -12.82 19.39 -2.68
C GLN A 156 -11.88 18.88 -3.79
N PRO A 157 -12.19 17.72 -4.43
CA PRO A 157 -11.27 17.05 -5.34
C PRO A 157 -10.82 17.91 -6.52
N ASP A 158 -11.76 18.63 -7.15
CA ASP A 158 -11.46 19.45 -8.33
C ASP A 158 -10.51 20.61 -8.00
N VAL A 159 -10.71 21.29 -6.87
CA VAL A 159 -9.84 22.40 -6.42
C VAL A 159 -8.44 21.90 -6.12
N LEU A 160 -8.33 20.79 -5.36
CA LEU A 160 -7.05 20.19 -5.01
C LEU A 160 -6.30 19.69 -6.26
N TRP A 161 -7.01 19.06 -7.20
CA TRP A 161 -6.43 18.56 -8.44
C TRP A 161 -5.91 19.66 -9.34
N GLN A 162 -6.63 20.77 -9.47
CA GLN A 162 -6.17 21.94 -10.23
C GLN A 162 -4.91 22.57 -9.64
N TYR A 163 -4.73 22.46 -8.32
CA TYR A 163 -3.58 23.01 -7.63
C TYR A 163 -2.30 22.19 -7.83
N ASP A 164 -2.31 20.90 -7.44
CA ASP A 164 -1.17 19.99 -7.62
C ASP A 164 -1.65 18.54 -7.78
N ARG A 165 -1.74 18.10 -9.03
CA ARG A 165 -2.24 16.76 -9.39
C ARG A 165 -1.42 15.64 -8.79
N ARG A 166 -0.08 15.78 -8.73
CA ARG A 166 0.81 14.68 -8.32
C ARG A 166 0.70 14.42 -6.84
N THR A 167 0.79 15.49 -6.05
CA THR A 167 0.68 15.44 -4.59
C THR A 167 -0.70 14.95 -4.18
N VAL A 168 -1.74 15.46 -4.81
CA VAL A 168 -3.14 15.15 -4.45
C VAL A 168 -3.57 13.76 -4.90
N ALA A 169 -3.10 13.26 -6.05
CA ALA A 169 -3.34 11.89 -6.47
C ALA A 169 -2.85 10.87 -5.42
N ARG A 170 -1.69 11.14 -4.80
CA ARG A 170 -1.14 10.31 -3.73
C ARG A 170 -2.05 10.27 -2.50
N LEU A 171 -2.56 11.44 -2.08
CA LEU A 171 -3.56 11.51 -1.01
C LEU A 171 -4.82 10.70 -1.36
N PHE A 172 -5.37 10.87 -2.55
CA PHE A 172 -6.63 10.22 -2.92
C PHE A 172 -6.50 8.69 -2.96
N LEU A 173 -5.39 8.17 -3.48
CA LEU A 173 -5.11 6.73 -3.42
C LEU A 173 -4.93 6.25 -1.97
N ALA A 174 -4.23 7.01 -1.13
CA ALA A 174 -4.06 6.68 0.29
C ALA A 174 -5.39 6.68 1.08
N LEU A 175 -6.35 7.53 0.71
CA LEU A 175 -7.69 7.55 1.32
C LEU A 175 -8.52 6.32 0.91
N ILE A 176 -8.35 5.80 -0.30
CA ILE A 176 -9.04 4.58 -0.76
C ILE A 176 -8.39 3.32 -0.17
N SER A 177 -7.07 3.31 0.00
CA SER A 177 -6.29 2.13 0.40
C SER A 177 -6.53 1.65 1.84
N GLY A 178 -7.27 2.40 2.66
CA GLY A 178 -7.56 2.03 4.04
C GLY A 178 -8.24 0.65 4.17
N ARG A 179 -7.57 -0.28 4.87
CA ARG A 179 -8.09 -1.63 5.17
C ARG A 179 -9.35 -1.62 6.02
N THR A 180 -9.48 -0.62 6.89
CA THR A 180 -10.61 -0.46 7.82
C THR A 180 -11.13 0.97 7.74
N LEU A 181 -12.23 1.19 7.03
CA LEU A 181 -12.94 2.48 6.96
C LEU A 181 -14.37 2.29 7.49
N PRO A 182 -14.58 2.16 8.80
CA PRO A 182 -15.85 1.72 9.38
C PRO A 182 -16.85 2.87 9.57
N THR A 183 -16.41 4.12 9.48
CA THR A 183 -17.24 5.30 9.71
C THR A 183 -17.91 5.75 8.41
N SER A 184 -19.09 6.36 8.53
CA SER A 184 -19.79 6.93 7.37
C SER A 184 -18.97 8.05 6.70
N ALA A 185 -18.19 8.81 7.46
CA ALA A 185 -17.35 9.89 6.94
C ALA A 185 -16.20 9.34 6.08
N ALA A 186 -15.54 8.27 6.54
CA ALA A 186 -14.47 7.62 5.79
C ALA A 186 -15.01 6.89 4.55
N HIS A 187 -16.12 6.16 4.71
CA HIS A 187 -16.79 5.48 3.60
C HIS A 187 -17.28 6.47 2.54
N GLY A 188 -17.94 7.55 2.94
CA GLY A 188 -18.41 8.59 2.01
C GLY A 188 -17.30 9.22 1.19
N LYS A 189 -16.12 9.46 1.77
CA LYS A 189 -14.94 9.94 1.01
C LYS A 189 -14.44 8.90 0.00
N ARG A 190 -14.44 7.61 0.37
CA ARG A 190 -14.10 6.52 -0.57
C ARG A 190 -15.08 6.50 -1.74
N GLU A 191 -16.38 6.57 -1.47
CA GLU A 191 -17.42 6.61 -2.51
C GLU A 191 -17.22 7.80 -3.46
N GLN A 192 -17.02 9.00 -2.91
CA GLN A 192 -16.77 10.23 -3.66
C GLN A 192 -15.52 10.09 -4.57
N LEU A 193 -14.42 9.58 -4.02
CA LEU A 193 -13.18 9.41 -4.75
C LEU A 193 -13.26 8.30 -5.81
N LEU A 194 -13.97 7.20 -5.56
CA LEU A 194 -14.17 6.15 -6.56
C LEU A 194 -15.05 6.61 -7.73
N ALA A 195 -15.98 7.53 -7.49
CA ALA A 195 -16.77 8.14 -8.56
C ALA A 195 -15.94 9.15 -9.37
N TRP A 196 -15.01 9.87 -8.74
CA TRP A 196 -14.31 11.02 -9.33
C TRP A 196 -12.92 10.67 -9.93
N LEU A 197 -12.10 9.91 -9.20
CA LEU A 197 -10.69 9.67 -9.53
C LEU A 197 -10.45 8.88 -10.83
N PRO A 198 -11.28 7.89 -11.24
CA PRO A 198 -11.01 7.11 -12.46
C PRO A 198 -10.83 7.95 -13.72
N ASP A 199 -11.60 9.04 -13.87
CA ASP A 199 -11.52 9.91 -15.04
C ASP A 199 -10.28 10.80 -15.04
N ARG A 200 -9.74 11.08 -13.86
CA ARG A 200 -8.59 11.97 -13.64
C ARG A 200 -7.26 11.23 -13.76
N LEU A 201 -7.23 9.93 -13.42
CA LEU A 201 -6.03 9.09 -13.58
C LEU A 201 -5.58 8.97 -15.04
N ALA A 202 -6.49 9.11 -16.01
CA ALA A 202 -6.14 9.14 -17.43
C ALA A 202 -5.27 10.36 -17.80
N GLU A 203 -5.36 11.46 -17.06
CA GLU A 203 -4.56 12.68 -17.25
C GLU A 203 -3.13 12.56 -16.71
N LEU A 204 -2.78 11.45 -16.05
CA LEU A 204 -1.44 11.20 -15.50
C LEU A 204 -0.60 10.39 -16.50
N ASP A 205 0.70 10.69 -16.58
CA ASP A 205 1.62 10.04 -17.53
C ASP A 205 2.36 8.84 -16.95
N SER A 206 2.58 8.79 -15.63
CA SER A 206 3.40 7.76 -14.96
C SER A 206 2.89 7.41 -13.56
N LEU A 207 3.28 6.23 -13.09
CA LEU A 207 3.13 5.74 -11.72
C LEU A 207 4.21 6.24 -10.74
N ASP A 208 5.33 6.81 -11.20
CA ASP A 208 6.55 6.99 -10.38
C ASP A 208 6.34 7.81 -9.09
N PHE A 209 5.35 8.69 -9.08
CA PHE A 209 5.02 9.55 -7.93
C PHE A 209 3.86 9.01 -7.07
N LEU A 210 3.18 7.95 -7.52
CA LEU A 210 2.09 7.34 -6.78
C LEU A 210 2.62 6.43 -5.67
N PRO A 211 1.81 6.15 -4.63
CA PRO A 211 2.24 5.31 -3.53
C PRO A 211 2.10 3.84 -3.96
N THR A 212 3.09 3.33 -4.71
CA THR A 212 3.06 1.98 -5.30
C THR A 212 2.88 0.89 -4.25
N ALA A 213 3.41 1.11 -3.05
CA ALA A 213 3.24 0.25 -1.88
C ALA A 213 1.77 -0.04 -1.54
N VAL A 214 0.84 0.87 -1.84
CA VAL A 214 -0.60 0.72 -1.51
C VAL A 214 -1.51 0.63 -2.74
N LEU A 215 -0.95 0.55 -3.96
CA LEU A 215 -1.77 0.42 -5.18
C LEU A 215 -2.60 -0.87 -5.19
N HIS A 216 -2.04 -1.98 -4.70
CA HIS A 216 -2.76 -3.24 -4.56
C HIS A 216 -3.93 -3.10 -3.57
N ASP A 217 -3.75 -2.36 -2.47
CA ASP A 217 -4.80 -2.06 -1.51
C ASP A 217 -5.93 -1.25 -2.19
N VAL A 218 -5.62 -0.25 -3.04
CA VAL A 218 -6.65 0.47 -3.81
C VAL A 218 -7.40 -0.47 -4.76
N TYR A 219 -6.66 -1.30 -5.50
CA TYR A 219 -7.22 -2.28 -6.43
C TYR A 219 -8.18 -3.24 -5.71
N MET A 220 -7.82 -3.72 -4.53
CA MET A 220 -8.63 -4.67 -3.77
C MET A 220 -9.79 -3.99 -3.04
N HIS A 221 -9.51 -2.93 -2.29
CA HIS A 221 -10.45 -2.32 -1.34
C HIS A 221 -11.57 -1.53 -2.00
N CYS A 222 -11.45 -1.14 -3.26
CA CYS A 222 -12.58 -0.59 -4.02
C CYS A 222 -13.78 -1.56 -4.03
N SER A 223 -13.57 -2.87 -3.86
CA SER A 223 -14.65 -3.86 -3.85
C SER A 223 -15.59 -3.74 -2.64
N TYR A 224 -15.16 -3.07 -1.56
CA TYR A 224 -15.96 -2.81 -0.36
C TYR A 224 -16.81 -1.52 -0.44
N ALA A 225 -16.78 -0.83 -1.57
CA ALA A 225 -17.65 0.30 -1.85
C ALA A 225 -19.08 -0.14 -2.20
N ASP A 226 -20.04 0.78 -2.04
CA ASP A 226 -21.44 0.58 -2.43
C ASP A 226 -21.69 1.05 -3.88
N LEU A 227 -20.88 1.98 -4.38
CA LEU A 227 -20.91 2.48 -5.75
C LEU A 227 -20.98 1.34 -6.76
N THR A 228 -21.98 1.37 -7.65
CA THR A 228 -22.16 0.34 -8.70
C THR A 228 -20.92 0.19 -9.58
N GLU A 229 -20.31 1.31 -9.98
CA GLU A 229 -19.11 1.37 -10.82
C GLU A 229 -17.80 1.38 -10.01
N LYS A 230 -17.81 0.88 -8.76
CA LYS A 230 -16.63 0.89 -7.86
C LYS A 230 -15.36 0.31 -8.46
N HIS A 231 -15.47 -0.64 -9.39
CA HIS A 231 -14.33 -1.27 -10.05
C HIS A 231 -13.78 -0.47 -11.23
N ARG A 232 -14.42 0.63 -11.66
CA ARG A 232 -13.94 1.49 -12.75
C ARG A 232 -12.51 1.97 -12.53
N ILE A 233 -12.14 2.25 -11.26
CA ILE A 233 -10.77 2.64 -10.90
C ILE A 233 -9.71 1.61 -11.32
N LYS A 234 -10.05 0.31 -11.33
CA LYS A 234 -9.11 -0.75 -11.74
C LYS A 234 -8.70 -0.60 -13.20
N ARG A 235 -9.62 -0.19 -14.07
CA ARG A 235 -9.32 0.06 -15.49
C ARG A 235 -8.32 1.20 -15.62
N SER A 236 -8.60 2.35 -15.01
CA SER A 236 -7.72 3.52 -15.06
C SER A 236 -6.33 3.24 -14.46
N LEU A 237 -6.27 2.46 -13.38
CA LEU A 237 -4.99 2.00 -12.82
C LEU A 237 -4.25 1.06 -13.78
N ASN A 238 -4.93 0.10 -14.40
CA ASN A 238 -4.32 -0.81 -15.38
C ASN A 238 -3.76 -0.07 -16.59
N ASP A 239 -4.47 0.95 -17.09
CA ASP A 239 -3.99 1.78 -18.21
C ASP A 239 -2.72 2.56 -17.83
N LEU A 240 -2.64 3.05 -16.60
CA LEU A 240 -1.46 3.73 -16.08
C LEU A 240 -0.29 2.75 -15.85
N ILE A 241 -0.55 1.58 -15.25
CA ILE A 241 0.43 0.49 -15.10
C ILE A 241 0.97 0.08 -16.47
N ARG A 242 0.11 -0.13 -17.45
CA ARG A 242 0.49 -0.50 -18.81
C ARG A 242 1.44 0.52 -19.43
N ARG A 243 1.11 1.81 -19.35
CA ARG A 243 1.96 2.91 -19.86
C ARG A 243 3.31 2.95 -19.15
N SER A 244 3.34 2.84 -17.82
CA SER A 244 4.59 2.80 -17.07
C SER A 244 5.46 1.60 -17.42
N LEU A 245 4.88 0.40 -17.59
CA LEU A 245 5.62 -0.79 -18.00
C LEU A 245 6.24 -0.62 -19.40
N LEU A 246 5.47 -0.10 -20.36
CA LEU A 246 5.94 0.14 -21.74
C LEU A 246 6.94 1.29 -21.86
N ALA A 247 6.88 2.28 -20.96
CA ALA A 247 7.88 3.35 -20.89
C ALA A 247 9.22 2.86 -20.30
N GLY A 248 9.18 1.81 -19.49
CA GLY A 248 10.36 1.05 -19.10
C GLY A 248 10.78 0.04 -20.15
N ASP A 249 11.52 -0.99 -19.73
CA ASP A 249 12.08 -2.00 -20.64
C ASP A 249 11.14 -3.21 -20.88
N PHE A 250 9.91 -3.17 -20.37
CA PHE A 250 8.98 -4.30 -20.50
C PHE A 250 8.26 -4.27 -21.85
N LYS A 251 8.25 -5.42 -22.51
CA LYS A 251 7.57 -5.63 -23.79
C LYS A 251 6.65 -6.82 -23.72
N ASP A 252 5.60 -6.79 -24.53
CA ASP A 252 4.72 -7.94 -24.70
C ASP A 252 5.53 -9.12 -25.25
N ILE A 253 5.33 -10.28 -24.63
CA ILE A 253 5.91 -11.53 -25.11
C ILE A 253 4.98 -12.05 -26.19
N ALA A 254 5.47 -12.19 -27.41
CA ALA A 254 4.71 -12.77 -28.50
C ALA A 254 4.25 -14.18 -28.11
N VAL A 255 2.94 -14.40 -28.09
CA VAL A 255 2.35 -15.73 -27.98
C VAL A 255 2.70 -16.48 -29.26
N GLY A 256 3.43 -17.59 -29.15
CA GLY A 256 3.76 -18.40 -30.32
C GLY A 256 2.48 -18.88 -30.99
N ASP A 257 2.36 -18.73 -32.31
CA ASP A 257 1.23 -19.25 -33.08
C ASP A 257 1.35 -20.78 -33.28
N ASN A 258 1.62 -21.50 -32.19
CA ASN A 258 1.68 -22.97 -32.17
C ASN A 258 0.28 -23.59 -32.27
N ARG A 259 -0.78 -22.77 -32.32
CA ARG A 259 -2.16 -23.21 -32.55
C ARG A 259 -2.35 -23.87 -33.93
N GLY A 260 -1.39 -23.68 -34.85
CA GLY A 260 -1.34 -24.34 -36.17
C GLY A 260 -0.48 -25.61 -36.24
N GLN A 261 0.18 -26.07 -35.16
CA GLN A 261 0.91 -27.34 -35.17
C GLN A 261 0.04 -28.55 -34.78
N THR A 262 -1.26 -28.49 -35.05
CA THR A 262 -2.10 -29.68 -35.08
C THR A 262 -1.99 -30.33 -36.46
N ALA A 263 -1.37 -31.51 -36.48
CA ALA A 263 -1.32 -32.46 -37.58
C ALA A 263 -0.62 -31.96 -38.86
N THR A 264 0.70 -32.13 -38.92
CA THR A 264 1.34 -32.43 -40.21
C THR A 264 0.70 -33.71 -40.77
N ASP A 265 0.34 -33.74 -42.05
CA ASP A 265 -0.24 -34.87 -42.81
C ASP A 265 0.66 -36.13 -42.92
N ALA A 266 1.60 -36.32 -42.00
CA ALA A 266 2.52 -37.45 -41.92
C ALA A 266 2.29 -38.21 -40.60
N PRO A 267 1.49 -39.31 -40.61
CA PRO A 267 1.07 -40.02 -39.40
C PRO A 267 2.12 -40.94 -38.76
N GLU A 268 3.34 -41.04 -39.31
CA GLU A 268 4.26 -42.15 -38.95
C GLU A 268 5.41 -41.80 -38.00
N VAL A 269 5.57 -40.55 -37.55
CA VAL A 269 6.57 -40.24 -36.51
C VAL A 269 6.02 -39.20 -35.54
N GLN A 270 5.18 -39.59 -34.59
CA GLN A 270 4.85 -38.74 -33.46
C GLN A 270 4.89 -39.54 -32.16
N GLY A 271 5.89 -39.23 -31.33
CA GLY A 271 5.80 -39.52 -29.89
C GLY A 271 4.57 -38.83 -29.29
N PRO A 272 4.25 -39.08 -28.01
CA PRO A 272 3.10 -38.45 -27.37
C PRO A 272 3.14 -36.92 -27.57
N PRO A 273 2.02 -36.28 -27.96
CA PRO A 273 2.00 -34.85 -28.22
C PRO A 273 2.52 -34.09 -27.01
N LYS A 274 3.43 -33.14 -27.25
CA LYS A 274 4.04 -32.34 -26.18
C LYS A 274 2.93 -31.56 -25.47
N LYS A 275 2.81 -31.72 -24.15
CA LYS A 275 1.83 -30.98 -23.36
C LYS A 275 2.07 -29.46 -23.51
N PRO A 276 1.04 -28.64 -23.77
CA PRO A 276 1.17 -27.19 -23.73
C PRO A 276 1.70 -26.70 -22.38
N VAL A 277 2.37 -25.55 -22.38
CA VAL A 277 2.98 -24.95 -21.20
C VAL A 277 1.99 -23.97 -20.56
N MET A 278 1.74 -24.13 -19.28
CA MET A 278 0.99 -23.16 -18.47
C MET A 278 1.93 -22.51 -17.46
N LEU A 279 1.87 -21.18 -17.34
CA LEU A 279 2.56 -20.43 -16.28
C LEU A 279 1.52 -19.87 -15.31
N VAL A 280 1.62 -20.21 -14.03
CA VAL A 280 0.75 -19.73 -12.95
C VAL A 280 1.50 -18.71 -12.11
N VAL A 281 0.97 -17.50 -11.95
CA VAL A 281 1.55 -16.44 -11.11
C VAL A 281 0.90 -16.50 -9.73
N LEU A 282 1.69 -16.80 -8.69
CA LEU A 282 1.18 -17.03 -7.35
C LEU A 282 1.36 -15.83 -6.43
N GLU A 283 0.31 -15.54 -5.68
CA GLU A 283 0.30 -14.63 -4.54
C GLU A 283 -0.24 -15.37 -3.30
N TRP A 284 0.51 -15.37 -2.20
CA TRP A 284 0.11 -15.97 -0.89
C TRP A 284 -0.50 -17.38 -0.98
N PHE A 285 0.24 -18.30 -1.62
CA PHE A 285 -0.20 -19.68 -1.89
C PHE A 285 0.50 -20.69 -0.96
N THR A 286 0.26 -20.57 0.35
CA THR A 286 0.72 -21.58 1.33
C THR A 286 -0.41 -22.53 1.69
N SER A 287 -0.06 -23.73 2.18
CA SER A 287 -1.02 -24.79 2.50
C SER A 287 -2.03 -24.40 3.59
N GLN A 288 -1.70 -23.38 4.39
CA GLN A 288 -2.55 -22.84 5.44
C GLN A 288 -3.47 -21.70 4.98
N HIS A 289 -3.28 -21.16 3.77
CA HIS A 289 -4.08 -20.07 3.23
C HIS A 289 -5.27 -20.54 2.37
N SER A 290 -6.27 -19.66 2.23
CA SER A 290 -7.55 -19.97 1.57
C SER A 290 -7.39 -20.27 0.08
N VAL A 291 -6.48 -19.60 -0.61
CA VAL A 291 -6.24 -19.79 -2.05
C VAL A 291 -5.78 -21.23 -2.32
N TYR A 292 -4.85 -21.76 -1.52
CA TYR A 292 -4.44 -23.16 -1.61
C TYR A 292 -5.61 -24.11 -1.39
N ARG A 293 -6.39 -23.92 -0.32
CA ARG A 293 -7.53 -24.81 -0.01
C ARG A 293 -8.57 -24.88 -1.13
N THR A 294 -8.75 -23.78 -1.85
CA THR A 294 -9.79 -23.64 -2.88
C THR A 294 -9.31 -23.99 -4.29
N HIS A 295 -8.05 -23.75 -4.63
CA HIS A 295 -7.55 -23.86 -6.02
C HIS A 295 -6.52 -24.98 -6.24
N SER A 296 -5.83 -25.46 -5.20
CA SER A 296 -4.71 -26.43 -5.35
C SER A 296 -5.09 -27.71 -6.09
N ARG A 297 -6.27 -28.28 -5.80
CA ARG A 297 -6.72 -29.52 -6.47
C ARG A 297 -6.98 -29.33 -7.96
N ALA A 298 -7.54 -28.18 -8.35
CA ALA A 298 -7.77 -27.84 -9.76
C ALA A 298 -6.43 -27.61 -10.48
N LEU A 299 -5.51 -26.86 -9.85
CA LEU A 299 -4.16 -26.63 -10.36
C LEU A 299 -3.37 -27.93 -10.53
N ALA A 300 -3.44 -28.85 -9.56
CA ALA A 300 -2.79 -30.15 -9.65
C ALA A 300 -3.35 -31.03 -10.78
N ALA A 301 -4.67 -30.96 -11.01
CA ALA A 301 -5.34 -31.70 -12.09
C ALA A 301 -4.91 -31.19 -13.49
N LEU A 302 -4.55 -29.91 -13.62
CA LEU A 302 -4.09 -29.33 -14.89
C LEU A 302 -2.80 -29.97 -15.41
N ARG A 303 -1.95 -30.54 -14.53
CA ARG A 303 -0.75 -31.31 -14.94
C ARG A 303 -1.07 -32.53 -15.82
N GLY A 304 -2.32 -33.01 -15.81
CA GLY A 304 -2.77 -34.04 -16.74
C GLY A 304 -2.74 -33.59 -18.20
N ARG A 305 -2.91 -32.28 -18.45
CA ARG A 305 -3.05 -31.69 -19.80
C ARG A 305 -1.96 -30.67 -20.15
N PHE A 306 -1.32 -30.06 -19.15
CA PHE A 306 -0.28 -29.05 -19.31
C PHE A 306 1.01 -29.50 -18.63
N THR A 307 2.13 -28.93 -19.06
CA THR A 307 3.31 -28.79 -18.20
C THR A 307 3.11 -27.51 -17.40
N VAL A 308 2.83 -27.61 -16.10
CA VAL A 308 2.46 -26.48 -15.26
C VAL A 308 3.67 -25.94 -14.53
N HIS A 309 4.11 -24.76 -14.93
CA HIS A 309 5.09 -23.95 -14.23
C HIS A 309 4.37 -22.97 -13.29
N ALA A 310 4.90 -22.75 -12.11
CA ALA A 310 4.47 -21.68 -11.22
C ALA A 310 5.63 -20.72 -10.94
N VAL A 311 5.32 -19.44 -10.81
CA VAL A 311 6.24 -18.42 -10.31
C VAL A 311 5.66 -17.83 -9.03
N GLY A 312 6.48 -17.67 -8.00
CA GLY A 312 6.03 -17.11 -6.73
C GLY A 312 7.17 -16.70 -5.82
N LEU A 313 6.87 -15.79 -4.90
CA LEU A 313 7.82 -15.34 -3.88
C LEU A 313 8.16 -16.50 -2.94
N THR A 314 9.45 -16.65 -2.61
CA THR A 314 9.94 -17.68 -1.69
C THR A 314 9.24 -17.63 -0.33
N SER A 315 8.92 -16.42 0.15
CA SER A 315 8.20 -16.18 1.40
C SER A 315 6.70 -16.48 1.36
N ALA A 316 6.13 -16.69 0.17
CA ALA A 316 4.68 -16.79 -0.03
C ALA A 316 4.19 -18.16 -0.50
N VAL A 317 5.09 -19.15 -0.69
CA VAL A 317 4.77 -20.51 -1.15
C VAL A 317 5.58 -21.55 -0.39
N ASP A 318 4.90 -22.39 0.41
CA ASP A 318 5.54 -23.44 1.21
C ASP A 318 5.87 -24.70 0.40
N THR A 319 6.70 -25.58 0.96
CA THR A 319 7.15 -26.82 0.30
C THR A 319 5.99 -27.70 -0.16
N VAL A 320 4.90 -27.76 0.61
CA VAL A 320 3.71 -28.54 0.27
C VAL A 320 3.04 -27.96 -0.98
N SER A 321 2.88 -26.64 -1.03
CA SER A 321 2.18 -25.96 -2.12
C SER A 321 2.94 -26.01 -3.44
N ARG A 322 4.28 -26.06 -3.39
CA ARG A 322 5.12 -26.22 -4.59
C ARG A 322 4.86 -27.53 -5.32
N GLN A 323 4.48 -28.60 -4.60
CA GLN A 323 4.22 -29.92 -5.18
C GLN A 323 2.95 -29.97 -6.06
N VAL A 324 2.13 -28.91 -6.03
CA VAL A 324 0.96 -28.74 -6.89
C VAL A 324 1.36 -28.58 -8.36
N PHE A 325 2.57 -28.10 -8.65
CA PHE A 325 3.05 -27.76 -9.98
C PHE A 325 4.11 -28.76 -10.47
N ASP A 326 4.38 -28.81 -11.78
CA ASP A 326 5.48 -29.62 -12.32
C ASP A 326 6.83 -28.95 -12.05
N VAL A 327 6.87 -27.61 -12.12
CA VAL A 327 8.07 -26.80 -11.86
C VAL A 327 7.66 -25.55 -11.10
N PHE A 328 8.42 -25.19 -10.06
CA PHE A 328 8.26 -23.95 -9.32
C PHE A 328 9.51 -23.08 -9.51
N HIS A 329 9.30 -21.83 -9.90
CA HIS A 329 10.34 -20.80 -10.04
C HIS A 329 10.20 -19.81 -8.88
N GLU A 330 11.22 -19.77 -8.05
CA GLU A 330 11.35 -18.75 -7.01
C GLU A 330 11.75 -17.42 -7.62
N VAL A 331 11.21 -16.33 -7.08
CA VAL A 331 11.61 -14.95 -7.44
C VAL A 331 11.72 -14.10 -6.18
N ASP A 332 12.60 -13.10 -6.22
CA ASP A 332 12.84 -12.17 -5.11
C ASP A 332 11.87 -10.98 -5.17
N THR A 333 11.40 -10.50 -4.00
CA THR A 333 10.43 -9.39 -3.94
C THR A 333 10.89 -8.14 -4.70
N ALA A 334 12.20 -7.83 -4.65
CA ALA A 334 12.75 -6.63 -5.29
C ALA A 334 12.81 -6.73 -6.84
N SER A 335 12.86 -7.94 -7.39
CA SER A 335 13.03 -8.22 -8.82
C SER A 335 11.91 -9.08 -9.42
N ALA A 336 10.86 -9.37 -8.64
CA ALA A 336 9.83 -10.35 -8.97
C ALA A 336 9.21 -10.14 -10.35
N LEU A 337 8.88 -8.90 -10.72
CA LEU A 337 8.32 -8.58 -12.03
C LEU A 337 9.32 -8.89 -13.16
N GLN A 338 10.58 -8.47 -13.01
CA GLN A 338 11.61 -8.68 -14.03
C GLN A 338 11.93 -10.17 -14.21
N GLU A 339 12.05 -10.90 -13.11
CA GLU A 339 12.30 -12.35 -13.14
C GLU A 339 11.10 -13.11 -13.72
N ALA A 340 9.88 -12.81 -13.27
CA ALA A 340 8.66 -13.43 -13.80
C ALA A 340 8.51 -13.15 -15.31
N TRP A 341 8.81 -11.93 -15.75
CA TRP A 341 8.81 -11.58 -17.18
C TRP A 341 9.89 -12.35 -17.96
N ALA A 342 11.11 -12.48 -17.43
CA ALA A 342 12.18 -13.25 -18.06
C ALA A 342 11.85 -14.76 -18.14
N ILE A 343 11.25 -15.32 -17.08
CA ILE A 343 10.76 -16.69 -17.04
C ILE A 343 9.68 -16.89 -18.10
N ALA A 344 8.69 -16.00 -18.17
CA ALA A 344 7.64 -16.05 -19.19
C ALA A 344 8.24 -15.94 -20.60
N GLY A 345 9.25 -15.09 -20.82
CA GLY A 345 9.94 -14.95 -22.10
C GLY A 345 10.70 -16.22 -22.53
N LYS A 346 11.31 -16.92 -21.58
CA LYS A 346 11.99 -18.21 -21.81
C LYS A 346 11.01 -19.34 -22.08
N LEU A 347 9.95 -19.44 -21.27
CA LEU A 347 8.96 -20.51 -21.35
C LEU A 347 8.03 -20.36 -22.56
N ARG A 348 7.72 -19.11 -22.95
CA ARG A 348 6.68 -18.75 -23.93
C ARG A 348 5.39 -19.56 -23.68
N PRO A 349 4.77 -19.38 -22.50
CA PRO A 349 3.63 -20.20 -22.09
C PRO A 349 2.46 -20.05 -23.06
N ASP A 350 1.76 -21.15 -23.33
CA ASP A 350 0.54 -21.17 -24.11
C ASP A 350 -0.64 -20.55 -23.32
N VAL A 351 -0.58 -20.61 -21.99
CA VAL A 351 -1.55 -20.03 -21.06
C VAL A 351 -0.83 -19.40 -19.86
N VAL A 352 -1.21 -18.18 -19.49
CA VAL A 352 -0.84 -17.55 -18.22
C VAL A 352 -2.07 -17.47 -17.33
N LEU A 353 -1.93 -17.92 -16.07
CA LEU A 353 -2.99 -17.92 -15.06
C LEU A 353 -2.60 -17.07 -13.85
#